data_AF-K1TDT5-F1
#
_entry.id   AF-K1TDT5-F1
#
_cell.length_a   1.000
_cell.length_b   1.000
_cell.length_c   1.000
_cell.angle_alpha   90.00
_cell.angle_beta   90.00
_cell.angle_gamma   90.00
#
_symmetry.space_group_name_H-M   'P 1'
#
loop_
_entity.id
_entity.type
_entity.pdbx_description
1 polymer ?
#
loop_
_entity_poly.entity_id
_entity_poly.type
_entity_poly.pdbx_seq_one_letter_code
_entity_poly.pdbx_strand_id
1 'polypeptide(L)'
;MLEDWEKRLSMRSIKDVYSFIEEYLREDDVAPESMQLWEDDVNIISEESLGSLFNIERAIYIDTPMALNAKNLADNVFLQRLHSNMTHSLGRTLDKSKMLLLRIARLLNGKISQSDSLLGETELYYERKDEHLKLPVEKIATGMKTFAYLYQLIKNGYLDDKTILMIDEPEVHLHPQWIVEYARLLVLIHKTLGTKLILASHDPDFIAAIKAIAKREEVLEETNFY
;
A
#
# COMPACT_ATOMS: atom_id res chain seq x y z
N MET A 1 -12.40 12.36 -25.17
CA MET A 1 -11.85 11.37 -24.22
C MET A 1 -11.82 11.91 -22.79
N LEU A 2 -11.40 13.17 -22.55
CA LEU A 2 -11.49 13.76 -21.20
C LEU A 2 -12.93 13.99 -20.72
N GLU A 3 -13.76 14.61 -21.56
CA GLU A 3 -15.18 14.84 -21.24
C GLU A 3 -16.00 13.56 -21.03
N ASP A 4 -15.59 12.43 -21.61
CA ASP A 4 -16.33 11.15 -21.49
C ASP A 4 -15.99 10.39 -20.19
N TRP A 5 -14.81 10.64 -19.59
CA TRP A 5 -14.48 10.08 -18.26
C TRP A 5 -15.11 10.89 -17.14
N GLU A 6 -15.09 12.23 -17.19
CA GLU A 6 -15.72 13.09 -16.17
C GLU A 6 -17.22 12.81 -16.10
N LYS A 7 -17.85 12.67 -17.28
CA LYS A 7 -19.27 12.33 -17.38
C LYS A 7 -19.56 10.96 -16.78
N ARG A 8 -18.70 9.95 -17.02
CA ARG A 8 -18.84 8.63 -16.37
C ARG A 8 -18.66 8.68 -14.86
N LEU A 9 -17.70 9.46 -14.34
CA LEU A 9 -17.52 9.60 -12.90
C LEU A 9 -18.73 10.27 -12.22
N SER A 10 -19.36 11.24 -12.90
CA SER A 10 -20.57 11.92 -12.43
C SER A 10 -21.86 11.08 -12.51
N MET A 11 -21.83 9.93 -13.20
CA MET A 11 -22.97 9.03 -13.36
C MET A 11 -22.85 7.75 -12.51
N ARG A 12 -21.80 7.62 -11.67
CA ARG A 12 -21.63 6.46 -10.79
C ARG A 12 -22.72 6.44 -9.74
N SER A 13 -23.49 5.36 -9.72
CA SER A 13 -24.52 5.18 -8.71
C SER A 13 -23.92 4.57 -7.45
N ILE A 14 -24.52 4.84 -6.30
CA ILE A 14 -24.24 4.09 -5.06
C ILE A 14 -24.44 2.57 -5.28
N LYS A 15 -25.35 2.19 -6.17
CA LYS A 15 -25.60 0.78 -6.52
C LYS A 15 -24.37 0.10 -7.11
N ASP A 16 -23.58 0.82 -7.91
CA ASP A 16 -22.34 0.28 -8.48
C ASP A 16 -21.32 -0.03 -7.37
N VAL A 17 -21.33 0.74 -6.28
CA VAL A 17 -20.47 0.50 -5.11
C VAL A 17 -20.92 -0.76 -4.36
N TYR A 18 -22.22 -0.90 -4.11
CA TYR A 18 -22.74 -2.10 -3.44
C TYR A 18 -22.53 -3.36 -4.27
N SER A 19 -22.79 -3.31 -5.57
CA SER A 19 -22.48 -4.42 -6.48
C SER A 19 -20.99 -4.73 -6.52
N PHE A 20 -20.11 -3.71 -6.47
CA PHE A 20 -18.67 -3.96 -6.37
C PHE A 20 -18.31 -4.68 -5.07
N ILE A 21 -18.87 -4.28 -3.93
CA ILE A 21 -18.61 -4.91 -2.63
C ILE A 21 -19.09 -6.38 -2.65
N GLU A 22 -20.32 -6.62 -3.07
CA GLU A 22 -20.92 -7.96 -3.14
C GLU A 22 -20.14 -8.87 -4.11
N GLU A 23 -19.92 -8.41 -5.35
CA GLU A 23 -19.33 -9.26 -6.40
C GLU A 23 -17.81 -9.44 -6.25
N TYR A 24 -17.08 -8.39 -5.87
CA TYR A 24 -15.61 -8.41 -5.86
C TYR A 24 -15.01 -8.59 -4.48
N LEU A 25 -15.66 -8.13 -3.41
CA LEU A 25 -15.18 -8.38 -2.04
C LEU A 25 -15.81 -9.64 -1.44
N ARG A 26 -16.86 -10.21 -2.07
CA ARG A 26 -17.61 -11.39 -1.59
C ARG A 26 -18.13 -11.19 -0.18
N GLU A 27 -18.53 -9.97 0.14
CA GLU A 27 -19.14 -9.60 1.41
C GLU A 27 -20.66 -9.70 1.27
N ASP A 28 -21.24 -10.71 1.91
CA ASP A 28 -22.68 -10.99 1.90
C ASP A 28 -23.41 -10.29 3.07
N ASP A 29 -22.68 -9.53 3.90
CA ASP A 29 -23.23 -8.80 5.03
C ASP A 29 -24.14 -7.66 4.55
N VAL A 30 -25.15 -7.35 5.38
CA VAL A 30 -26.08 -6.26 5.09
C VAL A 30 -25.30 -4.95 5.07
N ALA A 31 -25.35 -4.26 3.92
CA ALA A 31 -24.77 -2.93 3.78
C ALA A 31 -25.23 -2.03 4.94
N PRO A 32 -24.31 -1.23 5.52
CA PRO A 32 -24.66 -0.38 6.66
C PRO A 32 -25.82 0.55 6.32
N GLU A 33 -26.74 0.76 7.27
CA GLU A 33 -27.94 1.59 7.10
C GLU A 33 -27.61 3.02 6.63
N SER A 34 -26.42 3.50 6.96
CA SER A 34 -25.88 4.75 6.44
C SER A 34 -24.36 4.65 6.27
N MET A 35 -23.87 5.17 5.16
CA MET A 35 -22.44 5.32 4.87
C MET A 35 -22.20 6.76 4.42
N GLN A 36 -21.17 7.40 4.96
CA GLN A 36 -20.79 8.75 4.59
C GLN A 36 -19.27 8.78 4.35
N LEU A 37 -18.85 9.54 3.35
CA LEU A 37 -17.45 9.79 3.04
C LEU A 37 -17.30 11.26 2.71
N TRP A 38 -16.48 11.97 3.48
CA TRP A 38 -16.28 13.40 3.31
C TRP A 38 -14.85 13.68 2.86
N GLU A 39 -14.70 14.62 1.93
CA GLU A 39 -13.41 15.19 1.51
C GLU A 39 -13.55 16.71 1.51
N ASP A 40 -12.71 17.41 2.29
CA ASP A 40 -12.73 18.88 2.39
C ASP A 40 -14.14 19.46 2.63
N ASP A 41 -14.86 18.90 3.62
CA ASP A 41 -16.25 19.24 3.99
C ASP A 41 -17.30 18.98 2.89
N VAL A 42 -16.95 18.23 1.84
CA VAL A 42 -17.87 17.78 0.79
C VAL A 42 -18.20 16.31 0.99
N ASN A 43 -19.48 15.98 1.13
CA ASN A 43 -19.92 14.59 1.16
C ASN A 43 -19.83 13.99 -0.27
N ILE A 44 -18.98 12.99 -0.42
CA ILE A 44 -18.72 12.26 -1.65
C ILE A 44 -19.77 11.18 -1.88
N ILE A 45 -20.37 10.65 -0.83
CA ILE A 45 -21.42 9.62 -0.91
C ILE A 45 -22.78 10.27 -0.66
N SER A 46 -23.60 10.36 -1.70
CA SER A 46 -25.02 10.73 -1.60
C SER A 46 -25.91 9.48 -1.67
N GLU A 47 -27.20 9.62 -1.35
CA GLU A 47 -28.16 8.50 -1.43
C GLU A 47 -28.24 7.84 -2.81
N GLU A 48 -27.96 8.58 -3.89
CA GLU A 48 -28.14 8.09 -5.26
C GLU A 48 -26.84 8.00 -6.07
N SER A 49 -25.82 8.78 -5.70
CA SER A 49 -24.60 8.98 -6.51
C SER A 49 -23.31 9.01 -5.70
N LEU A 50 -22.23 8.65 -6.38
CA LEU A 50 -20.87 8.73 -5.89
C LEU A 50 -20.12 9.88 -6.57
N GLY A 51 -19.70 10.87 -5.79
CA GLY A 51 -18.85 11.98 -6.22
C GLY A 51 -17.44 11.55 -6.63
N SER A 52 -16.64 12.51 -7.06
CA SER A 52 -15.23 12.27 -7.37
C SER A 52 -14.36 12.70 -6.19
N LEU A 53 -13.35 11.88 -5.88
CA LEU A 53 -12.29 12.23 -4.93
C LEU A 53 -11.19 12.99 -5.68
N PHE A 54 -10.70 14.07 -5.09
CA PHE A 54 -9.62 14.89 -5.63
C PHE A 54 -8.27 14.54 -5.00
N ASN A 55 -8.25 14.20 -3.72
CA ASN A 55 -7.04 13.96 -2.94
C ASN A 55 -6.64 12.49 -2.88
N ILE A 56 -7.48 11.57 -3.36
CA ILE A 56 -7.23 10.12 -3.37
C ILE A 56 -7.57 9.56 -4.74
N GLU A 57 -6.55 9.11 -5.47
CA GLU A 57 -6.70 8.38 -6.73
C GLU A 57 -6.53 6.87 -6.53
N ARG A 58 -5.77 6.46 -5.50
CA ARG A 58 -5.35 5.06 -5.32
C ARG A 58 -5.42 4.66 -3.86
N ALA A 59 -6.03 3.51 -3.61
CA ALA A 59 -6.05 2.84 -2.31
C ALA A 59 -5.32 1.49 -2.42
N ILE A 60 -4.38 1.26 -1.50
CA ILE A 60 -3.60 0.03 -1.42
C ILE A 60 -3.80 -0.53 -0.02
N TYR A 61 -4.34 -1.75 0.05
CA TYR A 61 -4.49 -2.50 1.29
C TYR A 61 -3.45 -3.61 1.33
N ILE A 62 -2.70 -3.67 2.43
CA ILE A 62 -1.81 -4.76 2.77
C ILE A 62 -2.40 -5.41 4.02
N ASP A 63 -3.13 -6.49 3.80
CA ASP A 63 -3.44 -7.45 4.85
C ASP A 63 -2.11 -7.95 5.44
N THR A 64 -2.12 -8.37 6.72
CA THR A 64 -0.98 -8.85 7.50
C THR A 64 0.09 -9.44 6.56
N PRO A 65 1.37 -8.99 6.57
CA PRO A 65 2.37 -9.22 5.50
C PRO A 65 2.65 -10.67 5.04
N MET A 66 1.94 -11.66 5.57
CA MET A 66 1.95 -13.09 5.25
C MET A 66 1.35 -13.48 3.89
N ALA A 67 0.52 -12.66 3.26
CA ALA A 67 -0.54 -13.22 2.43
C ALA A 67 -0.16 -13.75 1.02
N LEU A 68 1.10 -13.65 0.56
CA LEU A 68 1.51 -14.23 -0.73
C LEU A 68 2.03 -15.67 -0.60
N ASN A 69 1.11 -16.61 -0.37
CA ASN A 69 1.23 -17.99 -0.85
C ASN A 69 0.39 -18.13 -2.11
N ALA A 70 0.84 -18.91 -3.11
CA ALA A 70 0.15 -19.07 -4.40
C ALA A 70 -1.35 -19.45 -4.28
N LYS A 71 -1.74 -20.12 -3.19
CA LYS A 71 -3.16 -20.43 -2.89
C LYS A 71 -3.99 -19.21 -2.50
N ASN A 72 -3.41 -18.22 -1.82
CA ASN A 72 -4.13 -17.03 -1.33
C ASN A 72 -4.28 -15.96 -2.43
N LEU A 73 -3.40 -15.95 -3.43
CA LEU A 73 -3.43 -14.96 -4.51
C LEU A 73 -4.67 -15.12 -5.41
N ALA A 74 -5.15 -16.35 -5.63
CA ALA A 74 -6.31 -16.58 -6.50
C ALA A 74 -7.64 -16.10 -5.90
N ASP A 75 -7.73 -16.06 -4.56
CA ASP A 75 -8.99 -15.82 -3.86
C ASP A 75 -9.09 -14.44 -3.17
N ASN A 76 -8.00 -13.68 -3.07
CA ASN A 76 -7.98 -12.37 -2.42
C ASN A 76 -7.70 -11.23 -3.41
N VAL A 77 -8.72 -10.41 -3.69
CA VAL A 77 -8.65 -9.29 -4.65
C VAL A 77 -7.62 -8.24 -4.25
N PHE A 78 -7.43 -7.98 -2.96
CA PHE A 78 -6.42 -7.01 -2.50
C PHE A 78 -5.01 -7.50 -2.81
N LEU A 79 -4.74 -8.79 -2.64
CA LEU A 79 -3.43 -9.37 -2.94
C LEU A 79 -3.15 -9.42 -4.44
N GLN A 80 -4.17 -9.68 -5.27
CA GLN A 80 -4.03 -9.61 -6.72
C GLN A 80 -3.65 -8.19 -7.16
N ARG A 81 -4.34 -7.18 -6.62
CA ARG A 81 -4.04 -5.77 -6.87
C ARG A 81 -2.65 -5.39 -6.37
N LEU A 82 -2.28 -5.81 -5.17
CA LEU A 82 -0.94 -5.59 -4.62
C LEU A 82 0.13 -6.19 -5.53
N HIS A 83 -0.02 -7.47 -5.91
CA HIS A 83 0.89 -8.15 -6.83
C HIS A 83 1.02 -7.41 -8.16
N SER A 84 -0.11 -7.02 -8.77
CA SER A 84 -0.14 -6.21 -10.00
C SER A 84 0.63 -4.89 -9.84
N ASN A 85 0.42 -4.17 -8.73
CA ASN A 85 1.14 -2.92 -8.46
C ASN A 85 2.65 -3.13 -8.24
N MET A 86 3.06 -4.30 -7.78
CA MET A 86 4.48 -4.62 -7.58
C MET A 86 5.19 -5.09 -8.85
N THR A 87 4.46 -5.61 -9.83
CA THR A 87 5.03 -6.10 -11.10
C THR A 87 4.88 -5.11 -12.24
N HIS A 88 3.85 -4.26 -12.23
CA HIS A 88 3.65 -3.20 -13.20
C HIS A 88 4.25 -1.87 -12.72
N SER A 89 4.85 -1.07 -13.61
CA SER A 89 5.38 0.26 -13.27
C SER A 89 4.55 1.35 -13.93
N LEU A 90 4.19 2.39 -13.18
CA LEU A 90 3.50 3.56 -13.71
C LEU A 90 4.43 4.50 -14.50
N GLY A 91 5.73 4.20 -14.58
CA GLY A 91 6.72 5.03 -15.27
C GLY A 91 6.98 6.38 -14.61
N ARG A 92 6.54 6.56 -13.35
CA ARG A 92 6.66 7.80 -12.58
C ARG A 92 7.53 7.55 -11.35
N THR A 93 8.85 7.69 -11.48
CA THR A 93 9.73 7.66 -10.31
C THR A 93 10.00 9.09 -9.84
N LEU A 94 9.49 9.45 -8.66
CA LEU A 94 9.75 10.73 -8.01
C LEU A 94 11.22 10.81 -7.58
N ASP A 95 11.92 11.92 -7.83
CA ASP A 95 13.31 12.07 -7.38
C ASP A 95 13.47 11.91 -5.86
N LYS A 96 12.45 12.34 -5.10
CA LYS A 96 12.37 12.19 -3.64
C LYS A 96 12.37 10.73 -3.17
N SER A 97 11.95 9.78 -4.02
CA SER A 97 11.85 8.36 -3.66
C SER A 97 13.20 7.64 -3.59
N LYS A 98 14.23 8.17 -4.25
CA LYS A 98 15.58 7.56 -4.32
C LYS A 98 16.18 7.29 -2.93
N MET A 99 16.01 8.22 -1.99
CA MET A 99 16.54 8.05 -0.63
C MET A 99 15.81 6.96 0.17
N LEU A 100 14.50 6.82 -0.03
CA LEU A 100 13.72 5.73 0.57
C LEU A 100 14.17 4.37 0.00
N LEU A 101 14.29 4.27 -1.32
CA LEU A 101 14.73 3.05 -2.00
C LEU A 101 16.14 2.63 -1.55
N LEU A 102 17.07 3.58 -1.43
CA LEU A 102 18.42 3.32 -0.91
C LEU A 102 18.40 2.85 0.55
N ARG A 103 17.52 3.40 1.40
CA ARG A 103 17.37 2.97 2.79
C ARG A 103 16.88 1.52 2.85
N ILE A 104 15.82 1.20 2.10
CA ILE A 104 15.27 -0.16 2.07
C ILE A 104 16.30 -1.15 1.50
N ALA A 105 17.01 -0.80 0.43
CA ALA A 105 18.06 -1.65 -0.13
C ALA A 105 19.20 -1.94 0.87
N ARG A 106 19.53 -0.98 1.75
CA ARG A 106 20.50 -1.18 2.84
C ARG A 106 19.95 -2.11 3.94
N LEU A 107 18.69 -1.94 4.33
CA LEU A 107 18.04 -2.81 5.32
C LEU A 107 17.97 -4.26 4.84
N LEU A 108 17.64 -4.44 3.56
CA LEU A 108 17.59 -5.76 2.91
C LEU A 108 18.98 -6.32 2.57
N ASN A 109 20.05 -5.51 2.66
CA ASN A 109 21.38 -5.83 2.14
C ASN A 109 21.35 -6.39 0.70
N GLY A 110 20.52 -5.80 -0.14
CA GLY A 110 20.22 -6.29 -1.49
C GLY A 110 19.24 -5.39 -2.23
N LYS A 111 18.72 -5.89 -3.35
CA LYS A 111 17.74 -5.19 -4.18
C LYS A 111 16.63 -6.15 -4.63
N ILE A 112 15.50 -5.59 -5.05
CA ILE A 112 14.44 -6.37 -5.69
C ILE A 112 14.49 -6.12 -7.21
N SER A 113 14.63 -7.20 -7.97
CA SER A 113 14.56 -7.24 -9.44
C SER A 113 13.27 -7.91 -9.90
N GLN A 114 12.92 -7.69 -11.17
CA GLN A 114 11.80 -8.33 -11.84
C GLN A 114 12.37 -9.19 -12.97
N SER A 115 11.71 -10.32 -13.26
CA SER A 115 12.02 -11.17 -14.40
C SER A 115 10.72 -11.70 -14.98
N ASP A 116 10.57 -11.64 -16.30
CA ASP A 116 9.43 -12.25 -16.96
C ASP A 116 9.69 -13.76 -17.13
N SER A 117 8.69 -14.56 -16.77
CA SER A 117 8.69 -16.00 -17.02
C SER A 117 8.45 -16.28 -18.50
N LEU A 118 8.71 -17.51 -18.94
CA LEU A 118 8.43 -17.95 -20.32
C LEU A 118 6.94 -17.87 -20.68
N LEU A 119 6.07 -17.79 -19.67
CA LEU A 119 4.61 -17.66 -19.82
C LEU A 119 4.15 -16.19 -19.85
N GLY A 120 5.08 -15.23 -19.75
CA GLY A 120 4.78 -13.79 -19.73
C GLY A 120 4.34 -13.27 -18.36
N GLU A 121 4.48 -14.07 -17.30
CA GLU A 121 4.21 -13.64 -15.93
C GLU A 121 5.45 -12.97 -15.34
N THR A 122 5.34 -11.73 -14.88
CA THR A 122 6.43 -11.02 -14.20
C THR A 122 6.56 -11.53 -12.76
N GLU A 123 7.72 -12.07 -12.42
CA GLU A 123 8.07 -12.55 -11.08
C GLU A 123 9.06 -11.62 -10.38
N LEU A 124 8.99 -11.56 -9.05
CA LEU A 124 9.86 -10.73 -8.23
C LEU A 124 10.99 -11.55 -7.60
N TYR A 125 12.20 -11.02 -7.65
CA TYR A 125 13.38 -11.68 -7.09
C TYR A 125 14.13 -10.74 -6.14
N TYR A 126 14.53 -11.27 -5.00
CA TYR A 126 15.54 -10.66 -4.14
C TYR A 126 16.93 -11.06 -4.61
N GLU A 127 17.80 -10.07 -4.83
CA GLU A 127 19.22 -10.24 -5.17
C GLU A 127 20.08 -9.64 -4.06
N ARG A 128 20.85 -10.49 -3.37
CA ARG A 128 21.76 -10.09 -2.29
C ARG A 128 22.94 -9.28 -2.86
N LYS A 129 23.44 -8.31 -2.11
CA LYS A 129 24.47 -7.36 -2.58
C LYS A 129 25.86 -7.99 -2.83
N ASP A 130 26.25 -8.97 -2.04
CA ASP A 130 27.64 -9.45 -1.94
C ASP A 130 27.95 -10.72 -2.75
N GLU A 131 26.97 -11.52 -3.19
CA GLU A 131 27.20 -12.70 -4.05
C GLU A 131 25.88 -13.33 -4.54
N HIS A 132 25.98 -14.18 -5.59
CA HIS A 132 24.98 -14.79 -6.52
C HIS A 132 23.64 -15.34 -5.99
N LEU A 133 23.24 -15.07 -4.75
CA LEU A 133 21.96 -15.46 -4.22
C LEU A 133 20.84 -14.61 -4.84
N LYS A 134 20.10 -15.26 -5.74
CA LYS A 134 18.84 -14.78 -6.29
C LYS A 134 17.73 -15.72 -5.83
N LEU A 135 16.79 -15.19 -5.06
CA LEU A 135 15.65 -15.94 -4.54
C LEU A 135 14.34 -15.28 -4.97
N PRO A 136 13.31 -16.05 -5.36
CA PRO A 136 11.96 -15.52 -5.49
C PRO A 136 11.54 -14.83 -4.19
N VAL A 137 10.84 -13.68 -4.28
CA VAL A 137 10.39 -12.92 -3.09
C VAL A 137 9.45 -13.76 -2.22
N GLU A 138 8.76 -14.74 -2.79
CA GLU A 138 7.89 -15.67 -2.06
C GLU A 138 8.70 -16.56 -1.09
N LYS A 139 10.00 -16.75 -1.36
CA LYS A 139 10.91 -17.64 -0.61
C LYS A 139 11.81 -16.93 0.41
N ILE A 140 11.79 -15.60 0.48
CA ILE A 140 12.56 -14.87 1.52
C ILE A 140 11.80 -14.85 2.86
N ALA A 141 12.49 -14.49 3.93
CA ALA A 141 11.89 -14.38 5.26
C ALA A 141 10.72 -13.38 5.27
N THR A 142 9.66 -13.66 6.03
CA THR A 142 8.42 -12.87 6.06
C THR A 142 8.69 -11.39 6.33
N GLY A 143 9.52 -11.06 7.33
CA GLY A 143 9.87 -9.67 7.60
C GLY A 143 10.57 -8.97 6.43
N MET A 144 11.35 -9.68 5.60
CA MET A 144 11.96 -9.11 4.39
C MET A 144 10.92 -8.84 3.29
N LYS A 145 9.86 -9.66 3.22
CA LYS A 145 8.78 -9.47 2.24
C LYS A 145 8.12 -8.10 2.42
N THR A 146 7.83 -7.70 3.66
CA THR A 146 7.27 -6.39 3.98
C THR A 146 8.08 -5.24 3.37
N PHE A 147 9.40 -5.27 3.52
CA PHE A 147 10.29 -4.25 2.93
C PHE A 147 10.38 -4.38 1.40
N ALA A 148 10.36 -5.59 0.86
CA ALA A 148 10.36 -5.83 -0.58
C ALA A 148 9.10 -5.25 -1.25
N TYR A 149 7.95 -5.36 -0.60
CA TYR A 149 6.67 -4.82 -1.08
C TYR A 149 6.71 -3.30 -1.11
N LEU A 150 7.09 -2.66 0.01
CA LEU A 150 7.27 -1.20 0.02
C LEU A 150 8.28 -0.73 -1.04
N TYR A 151 9.40 -1.44 -1.19
CA TYR A 151 10.40 -1.12 -2.20
C TYR A 151 9.80 -1.10 -3.60
N GLN A 152 9.02 -2.13 -3.98
CA GLN A 152 8.40 -2.19 -5.30
C GLN A 152 7.32 -1.14 -5.48
N LEU A 153 6.45 -0.93 -4.49
CA LEU A 153 5.41 0.10 -4.57
C LEU A 153 6.00 1.50 -4.77
N ILE A 154 7.07 1.83 -4.03
CA ILE A 154 7.80 3.10 -4.19
C ILE A 154 8.46 3.18 -5.58
N LYS A 155 9.17 2.12 -5.99
CA LYS A 155 9.92 2.08 -7.25
C LYS A 155 9.00 2.22 -8.46
N ASN A 156 7.85 1.56 -8.42
CA ASN A 156 6.86 1.53 -9.49
C ASN A 156 5.97 2.79 -9.53
N GLY A 157 6.14 3.72 -8.58
CA GLY A 157 5.41 4.99 -8.56
C GLY A 157 4.01 4.90 -7.96
N TYR A 158 3.71 3.83 -7.20
CA TYR A 158 2.43 3.64 -6.55
C TYR A 158 2.33 4.33 -5.19
N LEU A 159 3.39 4.95 -4.67
CA LEU A 159 3.28 5.77 -3.47
C LEU A 159 3.53 7.24 -3.84
N ASP A 160 2.49 8.05 -3.73
CA ASP A 160 2.48 9.51 -3.92
C ASP A 160 1.46 10.16 -2.98
N ASP A 161 1.21 11.46 -3.16
CA ASP A 161 0.30 12.28 -2.36
C ASP A 161 -1.18 11.97 -2.60
N LYS A 162 -1.50 11.25 -3.68
CA LYS A 162 -2.84 10.77 -4.01
C LYS A 162 -3.05 9.30 -3.69
N THR A 163 -2.13 8.71 -2.95
CA THR A 163 -2.20 7.33 -2.48
C THR A 163 -2.60 7.28 -1.02
N ILE A 164 -3.57 6.43 -0.70
CA ILE A 164 -3.78 5.92 0.65
C ILE A 164 -3.26 4.49 0.76
N LEU A 165 -2.35 4.27 1.70
CA LEU A 165 -1.78 2.96 2.02
C LEU A 165 -2.27 2.53 3.40
N MET A 166 -3.03 1.44 3.42
CA MET A 166 -3.62 0.83 4.59
C MET A 166 -2.85 -0.46 4.90
N ILE A 167 -2.37 -0.59 6.14
CA ILE A 167 -1.58 -1.76 6.56
C ILE A 167 -2.15 -2.27 7.89
N ASP A 168 -2.55 -3.54 7.89
CA ASP A 168 -2.96 -4.24 9.10
C ASP A 168 -1.78 -5.00 9.71
N GLU A 169 -1.71 -5.00 11.04
CA GLU A 169 -0.65 -5.57 11.88
C GLU A 169 0.78 -5.39 11.31
N PRO A 170 1.22 -4.14 11.03
CA PRO A 170 2.49 -3.83 10.38
C PRO A 170 3.74 -4.37 11.12
N GLU A 171 3.66 -4.59 12.42
CA GLU A 171 4.71 -5.04 13.31
C GLU A 171 4.96 -6.57 13.29
N VAL A 172 3.98 -7.35 12.82
CA VAL A 172 4.00 -8.81 12.99
C VAL A 172 5.07 -9.45 12.09
N HIS A 173 5.73 -10.48 12.61
CA HIS A 173 6.86 -11.19 11.97
C HIS A 173 8.12 -10.35 11.68
N LEU A 174 8.22 -9.15 12.26
CA LEU A 174 9.44 -8.35 12.22
C LEU A 174 10.31 -8.63 13.45
N HIS A 175 11.62 -8.71 13.24
CA HIS A 175 12.57 -8.64 14.34
C HIS A 175 12.44 -7.27 15.04
N PRO A 176 12.63 -7.14 16.36
CA PRO A 176 12.43 -5.85 17.06
C PRO A 176 13.16 -4.65 16.45
N GLN A 177 14.38 -4.87 15.93
CA GLN A 177 15.11 -3.81 15.21
C GLN A 177 14.41 -3.36 13.91
N TRP A 178 13.76 -4.29 13.22
CA TRP A 178 13.01 -4.01 11.99
C TRP A 178 11.67 -3.35 12.25
N ILE A 179 11.03 -3.59 13.40
CA ILE A 179 9.81 -2.86 13.82
C ILE A 179 10.09 -1.35 13.83
N VAL A 180 11.18 -0.93 14.47
CA VAL A 180 11.59 0.48 14.55
C VAL A 180 11.96 1.06 13.18
N GLU A 181 12.67 0.31 12.34
CA GLU A 181 13.03 0.77 11.00
C GLU A 181 11.81 0.81 10.05
N TYR A 182 10.85 -0.09 10.25
CA TYR A 182 9.60 -0.11 9.49
C TYR A 182 8.72 1.08 9.87
N ALA A 183 8.52 1.34 11.16
CA ALA A 183 7.87 2.55 11.66
C ALA A 183 8.52 3.82 11.07
N ARG A 184 9.85 3.85 11.01
CA ARG A 184 10.59 4.96 10.41
C ARG A 184 10.33 5.11 8.92
N LEU A 185 10.32 4.02 8.17
CA LEU A 185 10.04 4.06 6.74
C LEU A 185 8.63 4.57 6.47
N LEU A 186 7.63 4.14 7.24
CA LEU A 186 6.25 4.61 7.10
C LEU A 186 6.15 6.13 7.30
N VAL A 187 6.68 6.65 8.40
CA VAL A 187 6.70 8.11 8.64
C VAL A 187 7.44 8.87 7.53
N LEU A 188 8.57 8.34 7.05
CA LEU A 188 9.32 8.97 5.96
C LEU A 188 8.59 8.89 4.61
N ILE A 189 7.86 7.82 4.33
CA ILE A 189 7.03 7.69 3.12
C ILE A 189 5.97 8.79 3.11
N HIS A 190 5.24 8.96 4.21
CA HIS A 190 4.28 10.05 4.38
C HIS A 190 4.96 11.42 4.16
N LYS A 191 6.02 11.71 4.91
CA LYS A 191 6.75 12.99 4.84
C LYS A 191 7.30 13.33 3.45
N THR A 192 7.85 12.34 2.74
CA THR A 192 8.60 12.59 1.49
C THR A 192 7.75 12.48 0.23
N LEU A 193 6.76 11.57 0.24
CA LEU A 193 5.91 11.29 -0.92
C LEU A 193 4.50 11.87 -0.76
N GLY A 194 4.10 12.29 0.44
CA GLY A 194 2.73 12.76 0.74
C GLY A 194 1.72 11.62 0.92
N THR A 195 2.18 10.36 0.90
CA THR A 195 1.30 9.20 1.01
C THR A 195 0.54 9.21 2.32
N LYS A 196 -0.78 9.04 2.23
CA LYS A 196 -1.68 8.95 3.38
C LYS A 196 -1.58 7.54 3.95
N LEU A 197 -1.37 7.42 5.25
CA LEU A 197 -1.18 6.12 5.90
C LEU A 197 -2.30 5.86 6.90
N ILE A 198 -2.89 4.67 6.83
CA ILE A 198 -3.77 4.13 7.87
C ILE A 198 -3.11 2.85 8.37
N LEU A 199 -2.81 2.81 9.66
CA LEU A 199 -2.13 1.69 10.29
C LEU A 199 -3.04 1.14 11.38
N ALA A 200 -3.35 -0.15 11.31
CA ALA A 200 -4.03 -0.87 12.38
C ALA A 200 -2.98 -1.74 13.08
N SER A 201 -2.77 -1.53 14.38
CA SER A 201 -1.74 -2.22 15.16
C SER A 201 -2.22 -2.38 16.60
N HIS A 202 -1.88 -3.52 17.19
CA HIS A 202 -2.16 -3.81 18.60
C HIS A 202 -0.90 -3.70 19.47
N ASP A 203 0.29 -3.47 18.88
CA ASP A 203 1.56 -3.34 19.57
C ASP A 203 1.82 -1.90 20.07
N PRO A 204 1.82 -1.66 21.39
CA PRO A 204 2.11 -0.35 21.96
C PRO A 204 3.53 0.14 21.64
N ASP A 205 4.50 -0.75 21.47
CA ASP A 205 5.88 -0.37 21.16
C ASP A 205 6.00 0.16 19.73
N PHE A 206 5.30 -0.45 18.77
CA PHE A 206 5.19 0.06 17.41
C PHE A 206 4.52 1.44 17.37
N ILE A 207 3.40 1.61 18.07
CA ILE A 207 2.70 2.90 18.16
C ILE A 207 3.60 3.98 18.80
N ALA A 208 4.32 3.63 19.88
CA ALA A 208 5.28 4.53 20.51
C ALA A 208 6.44 4.91 19.57
N ALA A 209 6.94 3.95 18.78
CA ALA A 209 7.96 4.21 17.77
C ALA A 209 7.46 5.18 16.69
N ILE A 210 6.25 4.98 16.14
CA ILE A 210 5.63 5.91 15.19
C ILE A 210 5.55 7.31 15.78
N LYS A 211 5.01 7.45 17.00
CA LYS A 211 4.88 8.76 17.67
C LYS A 211 6.23 9.45 17.88
N ALA A 212 7.24 8.73 18.35
CA ALA A 212 8.57 9.29 18.60
C ALA A 212 9.25 9.72 17.29
N ILE A 213 9.11 8.93 16.23
CA ILE A 213 9.69 9.23 14.92
C ILE A 213 8.94 10.37 14.24
N ALA A 214 7.60 10.39 14.27
CA ALA A 214 6.78 11.48 13.73
C ALA A 214 7.13 12.82 14.38
N LYS A 215 7.34 12.83 15.71
CA LYS A 215 7.84 14.01 16.44
C LYS A 215 9.20 14.47 15.94
N ARG A 216 10.15 13.54 15.78
CA ARG A 216 11.51 13.85 15.30
C ARG A 216 11.50 14.37 13.86
N GLU A 217 10.62 13.82 13.03
CA GLU A 217 10.48 14.18 11.63
C GLU A 217 9.55 15.38 11.40
N GLU A 218 9.05 16.02 12.47
CA GLU A 218 8.22 17.22 12.43
C GLU A 218 6.87 17.04 11.70
N VAL A 219 6.31 15.83 11.75
CA VAL A 219 5.00 15.48 11.14
C VAL A 219 4.00 14.97 12.18
N LEU A 220 4.25 15.23 13.47
CA LEU A 220 3.38 14.76 14.55
C LEU A 220 1.98 15.40 14.49
N GLU A 221 1.88 16.66 14.08
CA GLU A 221 0.60 17.37 13.93
C GLU A 221 -0.28 16.77 12.82
N GLU A 222 0.33 16.03 11.89
CA GLU A 222 -0.35 15.30 10.81
C GLU A 222 -0.61 13.82 11.18
N THR A 223 -0.21 13.41 12.39
CA THR A 223 -0.33 12.03 12.87
C THR A 223 -1.42 11.89 13.92
N ASN A 224 -2.52 11.23 13.55
CA ASN A 224 -3.64 10.99 14.45
C ASN A 224 -3.54 9.60 15.09
N PHE A 225 -3.84 9.52 16.39
CA PHE A 225 -3.95 8.28 17.15
C PHE A 225 -5.37 8.21 17.72
N TYR A 226 -6.04 7.08 17.50
CA TYR A 226 -7.45 6.86 17.84
C TYR A 226 -7.58 5.79 18.93
#